data_AF-U6DKT0-F1
#
_entry.id   AF-U6DKT0-F1
#
_cell.length_a   1.000
_cell.length_b   1.000
_cell.length_c   1.000
_cell.angle_alpha   90.00
_cell.angle_beta   90.00
_cell.angle_gamma   90.00
#
_symmetry.space_group_name_H-M   'P 1'
#
loop_
_entity.id
_entity.type
_entity.pdbx_description
1 polymer ?
#
loop_
_entity_poly.entity_id
_entity_poly.type
_entity_poly.pdbx_seq_one_letter_code
_entity_poly.pdbx_strand_id
1 'polypeptide(L)'
;SEYHERVRSQGQQLQQLQAELDKLHKEVSSVRAANSERVAKIVFQRLNEDFVRKPDYALSSVGASIDLEKTSHDYEDANTAYFWNRFSFWNYARPPTVILEPDVFPGNCWAFEGDQGQVVIRLPGRVQLSDVTLQHPPPSVAHTGGANSAPRDFAVY
;
A
#
# COMPACT_ATOMS: atom_id res chain seq x y z
N SER A 1 -45.83 40.45 42.83
CA SER A 1 -46.23 39.06 43.10
C SER A 1 -45.04 38.17 42.81
N GLU A 2 -44.59 37.38 43.80
CA GLU A 2 -43.46 36.43 43.70
C GLU A 2 -43.49 35.54 42.45
N TYR A 3 -44.68 35.31 41.89
CA TYR A 3 -44.88 34.54 40.67
C TYR A 3 -44.14 35.15 39.45
N HIS A 4 -44.21 36.47 39.26
CA HIS A 4 -43.56 37.13 38.12
C HIS A 4 -42.03 37.09 38.20
N GLU A 5 -41.47 37.14 39.41
CA GLU A 5 -40.03 37.02 39.62
C GLU A 5 -39.52 35.59 39.34
N ARG A 6 -40.28 34.56 39.76
CA ARG A 6 -39.97 33.15 39.45
C ARG A 6 -39.96 32.88 37.94
N VAL A 7 -40.97 33.36 37.22
CA VAL A 7 -41.05 33.19 35.75
C VAL A 7 -39.89 33.90 35.06
N ARG A 8 -39.52 35.11 35.51
CA ARG A 8 -38.35 35.82 34.97
C ARG A 8 -37.05 35.06 35.22
N SER A 9 -36.84 34.55 36.44
CA SER A 9 -35.66 33.77 36.80
C SER A 9 -35.54 32.50 35.97
N GLN A 10 -36.63 31.76 35.77
CA GLN A 10 -36.63 30.54 34.96
C GLN A 10 -36.35 30.84 33.48
N GLY A 11 -36.90 31.94 32.95
CA GLY A 11 -36.60 32.40 31.59
C GLY A 11 -35.11 32.73 31.39
N GLN A 12 -34.47 33.36 32.38
CA GLN A 12 -33.04 33.63 32.36
C GLN A 12 -32.19 32.34 32.43
N GLN A 13 -32.58 31.38 33.27
CA GLN A 13 -31.92 30.07 33.34
C GLN A 13 -32.01 29.31 32.02
N LEU A 14 -33.18 29.30 31.38
CA LEU A 14 -33.35 28.66 30.07
C LEU A 14 -32.49 29.32 28.98
N GLN A 15 -32.42 30.65 28.96
CA GLN A 15 -31.53 31.38 28.05
C GLN A 15 -30.06 31.03 28.29
N GLN A 16 -29.65 30.92 29.55
CA GLN A 16 -28.28 30.54 29.90
C GLN A 16 -27.96 29.09 29.49
N LEU A 17 -28.88 28.16 29.72
CA LEU A 17 -28.74 26.77 29.29
C LEU A 17 -28.64 26.66 27.76
N GLN A 18 -29.45 27.44 27.03
CA GLN A 18 -29.41 27.49 25.56
C GLN A 18 -28.03 27.96 25.07
N ALA A 19 -27.48 29.01 25.70
CA ALA A 19 -26.16 29.54 25.35
C ALA A 19 -25.03 28.54 25.65
N GLU A 20 -25.13 27.79 26.76
CA GLU A 20 -24.18 26.71 27.07
C GLU A 20 -24.26 25.56 26.06
N LEU A 21 -25.47 25.14 25.67
CA LEU A 21 -25.65 24.10 24.65
C LEU A 21 -25.07 24.52 23.29
N ASP A 22 -25.31 25.77 22.87
CA ASP A 22 -24.76 26.30 21.61
C ASP A 22 -23.23 26.37 21.64
N LYS A 23 -22.66 26.75 22.79
CA LYS A 23 -21.21 26.75 23.01
C LYS A 23 -20.65 25.32 22.94
N LEU A 24 -21.28 24.37 23.64
CA LEU A 24 -20.86 22.98 23.66
C LEU A 24 -20.93 22.35 22.25
N HIS A 25 -21.99 22.63 21.49
CA HIS A 25 -22.11 22.16 20.11
C HIS A 25 -20.99 22.69 19.22
N LYS A 26 -20.60 23.96 19.37
CA LYS A 26 -19.45 24.52 18.64
C LYS A 26 -18.14 23.83 19.03
N GLU A 27 -17.90 23.64 20.32
CA GLU A 27 -16.70 22.94 20.80
C GLU A 27 -16.64 21.50 20.30
N VAL A 28 -17.73 20.74 20.40
CA VAL A 28 -17.82 19.36 19.88
C VAL A 28 -17.60 19.32 18.38
N SER A 29 -18.19 20.24 17.63
CA SER A 29 -18.01 20.31 16.17
C SER A 29 -16.56 20.62 15.79
N SER A 30 -15.92 21.55 16.50
CA SER A 30 -14.51 21.88 16.31
C SER A 30 -13.59 20.70 16.64
N VAL A 31 -13.81 20.04 17.78
CA VAL A 31 -13.06 18.84 18.19
C VAL A 31 -13.24 17.70 17.19
N ARG A 32 -14.47 17.48 16.69
CA ARG A 32 -14.76 16.47 15.68
C ARG A 32 -14.00 16.73 14.37
N ALA A 33 -14.00 17.98 13.89
CA ALA A 33 -13.26 18.36 12.69
C ALA A 33 -11.75 18.14 12.86
N ALA A 34 -11.17 18.67 13.94
CA ALA A 34 -9.75 18.49 14.23
C ALA A 34 -9.36 17.01 14.38
N ASN A 35 -10.22 16.21 15.01
CA ASN A 35 -9.99 14.77 15.13
C ASN A 35 -10.06 14.07 13.77
N SER A 36 -11.04 14.40 12.92
CA SER A 36 -11.14 13.82 11.58
C SER A 36 -9.92 14.12 10.70
N GLU A 37 -9.40 15.35 10.73
CA GLU A 37 -8.18 15.72 10.01
C GLU A 37 -6.96 14.96 10.54
N ARG A 38 -6.84 14.84 11.87
CA ARG A 38 -5.75 14.09 12.49
C ARG A 38 -5.81 12.61 12.13
N VAL A 39 -6.99 12.00 12.15
CA VAL A 39 -7.20 10.61 11.75
C VAL A 39 -6.85 10.42 10.28
N ALA A 40 -7.33 11.29 9.39
CA ALA A 40 -7.01 11.23 7.97
C ALA A 40 -5.49 11.33 7.75
N LYS A 41 -4.81 12.27 8.41
CA LYS A 41 -3.35 12.41 8.34
C LYS A 41 -2.62 11.16 8.82
N ILE A 42 -3.05 10.55 9.92
CA ILE A 42 -2.46 9.29 10.42
C ILE A 42 -2.68 8.15 9.43
N VAL A 43 -3.87 8.05 8.83
CA VAL A 43 -4.16 7.04 7.81
C VAL A 43 -3.27 7.23 6.59
N PHE A 44 -3.18 8.45 6.05
CA PHE A 44 -2.29 8.75 4.93
C PHE A 44 -0.82 8.47 5.25
N GLN A 45 -0.35 8.84 6.45
CA GLN A 45 1.01 8.50 6.89
C GLN A 45 1.23 6.99 6.96
N ARG A 46 0.27 6.23 7.49
CA ARG A 46 0.37 4.76 7.57
C ARG A 46 0.28 4.07 6.22
N LEU A 47 -0.42 4.65 5.25
CA LEU A 47 -0.45 4.14 3.87
C LEU A 47 0.84 4.45 3.12
N ASN A 48 1.55 5.50 3.51
CA ASN A 48 2.75 5.98 2.82
C ASN A 48 4.07 5.56 3.49
N GLU A 49 4.06 5.21 4.77
CA GLU A 49 5.11 4.35 5.34
C GLU A 49 4.95 3.00 4.62
N ASP A 50 6.01 2.51 3.94
CA ASP A 50 6.03 1.15 3.41
C ASP A 50 5.39 0.20 4.43
N PHE A 51 4.54 -0.71 3.97
CA PHE A 51 3.74 -1.61 4.83
C PHE A 51 4.58 -2.30 5.91
N VAL A 52 5.90 -2.36 5.71
CA VAL A 52 6.90 -2.84 6.64
C VAL A 52 7.73 -1.65 7.16
N ARG A 53 7.64 -1.36 8.46
CA ARG A 53 8.42 -0.32 9.15
C ARG A 53 9.89 -0.73 9.38
N LYS A 54 10.51 -1.38 8.39
CA LYS A 54 11.89 -1.87 8.40
C LYS A 54 12.56 -1.45 7.08
N PRO A 55 13.87 -1.14 7.08
CA PRO A 55 14.57 -0.78 5.86
C PRO A 55 14.62 -1.97 4.89
N ASP A 56 14.35 -1.71 3.62
CA ASP A 56 14.51 -2.68 2.55
C ASP A 56 15.95 -2.65 2.00
N TYR A 57 16.74 -3.66 2.36
CA TYR A 57 18.11 -3.84 1.85
C TYR A 57 18.16 -4.47 0.46
N ALA A 58 17.05 -5.04 -0.02
CA ALA A 58 16.93 -5.59 -1.36
C ALA A 58 16.50 -4.53 -2.40
N LEU A 59 16.29 -3.28 -1.98
CA LEU A 59 15.86 -2.21 -2.87
C LEU A 59 16.97 -1.78 -3.84
N SER A 60 16.64 -1.70 -5.14
CA SER A 60 17.58 -1.35 -6.22
C SER A 60 18.22 0.04 -6.00
N SER A 61 17.44 1.02 -5.52
CA SER A 61 17.92 2.37 -5.25
C SER A 61 18.95 2.46 -4.11
N VAL A 62 19.01 1.43 -3.24
CA VAL A 62 20.00 1.30 -2.15
C VAL A 62 21.26 0.54 -2.63
N GLY A 63 21.25 0.04 -3.88
CA GLY A 63 22.38 -0.64 -4.51
C GLY A 63 22.25 -2.17 -4.54
N ALA A 64 21.07 -2.72 -4.25
CA ALA A 64 20.81 -4.13 -4.48
C ALA A 64 20.73 -4.45 -5.98
N SER A 65 21.09 -5.66 -6.37
CA SER A 65 21.06 -6.09 -7.77
C SER A 65 20.73 -7.57 -7.91
N ILE A 66 20.32 -7.99 -9.11
CA ILE A 66 20.04 -9.40 -9.41
C ILE A 66 21.28 -10.07 -9.99
N ASP A 67 21.59 -11.27 -9.52
CA ASP A 67 22.55 -12.17 -10.15
C ASP A 67 21.85 -12.95 -11.29
N LEU A 68 21.94 -12.41 -12.51
CA LEU A 68 21.25 -12.95 -13.68
C LEU A 68 21.71 -14.38 -14.04
N GLU A 69 22.95 -14.77 -13.73
CA GLU A 69 23.47 -16.11 -14.05
C GLU A 69 22.87 -17.20 -13.16
N LYS A 70 22.43 -16.82 -11.96
CA LYS A 70 21.84 -17.74 -10.98
C LYS A 70 20.33 -17.57 -10.87
N THR A 71 19.75 -16.56 -11.51
CA THR A 71 18.32 -16.33 -11.53
C THR A 71 17.69 -17.11 -12.67
N SER A 72 16.46 -17.57 -12.49
CA SER A 72 15.72 -18.27 -13.56
C SER A 72 15.55 -17.38 -14.79
N HIS A 73 15.36 -18.01 -15.94
CA HIS A 73 15.11 -17.28 -17.18
C HIS A 73 13.77 -16.55 -17.13
N ASP A 74 13.75 -15.38 -17.74
CA ASP A 74 12.54 -14.59 -17.92
C ASP A 74 11.52 -15.39 -18.73
N TYR A 75 10.26 -15.30 -18.34
CA TYR A 75 9.18 -15.93 -19.09
C TYR A 75 9.10 -15.33 -20.49
N GLU A 76 9.33 -16.16 -21.51
CA GLU A 76 9.10 -15.77 -22.89
C GLU A 76 7.73 -16.25 -23.33
N ASP A 77 6.83 -15.30 -23.62
CA ASP A 77 5.53 -15.65 -24.18
C ASP A 77 5.64 -15.98 -25.66
N ALA A 78 5.82 -17.26 -25.97
CA ALA A 78 5.89 -17.75 -27.34
C ALA A 78 4.60 -17.50 -28.16
N ASN A 79 3.46 -17.24 -27.50
CA ASN A 79 2.15 -17.11 -28.15
C ASN A 79 1.64 -15.66 -28.28
N THR A 80 2.29 -14.68 -27.66
CA THR A 80 1.84 -13.26 -27.65
C THR A 80 2.75 -12.33 -28.45
N ALA A 81 3.51 -12.88 -29.41
CA ALA A 81 4.00 -12.08 -30.52
C ALA A 81 2.80 -11.59 -31.33
N TYR A 82 2.28 -10.40 -31.01
CA TYR A 82 1.28 -9.71 -31.81
C TYR A 82 1.90 -9.43 -33.19
N PHE A 83 1.71 -10.37 -34.12
CA PHE A 83 2.12 -10.26 -35.52
C PHE A 83 1.22 -9.26 -36.25
N TRP A 84 1.36 -7.98 -35.94
CA TRP A 84 0.92 -6.93 -36.87
C TRP A 84 2.04 -6.72 -37.89
N ASN A 85 1.90 -7.37 -39.04
CA ASN A 85 2.64 -7.05 -40.25
C ASN A 85 4.18 -7.16 -40.12
N ARG A 86 4.70 -8.35 -39.79
CA ARG A 86 6.14 -8.71 -39.81
C ARG A 86 7.04 -7.99 -38.78
N PHE A 87 6.49 -7.20 -37.87
CA PHE A 87 7.22 -6.61 -36.74
C PHE A 87 6.69 -7.22 -35.43
N SER A 88 7.57 -7.87 -34.66
CA SER A 88 7.25 -8.34 -33.31
C SER A 88 7.27 -7.15 -32.37
N PHE A 89 6.13 -6.78 -31.79
CA PHE A 89 6.05 -5.69 -30.83
C PHE A 89 6.18 -6.27 -29.41
N TRP A 90 7.32 -5.97 -28.79
CA TRP A 90 7.67 -6.09 -27.37
C TRP A 90 7.06 -7.25 -26.58
N ASN A 91 7.91 -8.23 -26.23
CA ASN A 91 7.66 -9.15 -25.13
C ASN A 91 7.24 -8.36 -23.88
N TYR A 92 6.07 -8.68 -23.33
CA TYR A 92 5.54 -8.04 -22.12
C TYR A 92 6.31 -8.47 -20.84
N ALA A 93 7.24 -9.41 -20.97
CA ALA A 93 8.06 -9.91 -19.89
C ALA A 93 8.95 -8.79 -19.33
N ARG A 94 8.77 -8.49 -18.04
CA ARG A 94 9.64 -7.56 -17.32
C ARG A 94 10.90 -8.29 -16.85
N PRO A 95 12.05 -7.61 -16.83
CA PRO A 95 13.27 -8.19 -16.28
C PRO A 95 13.13 -8.42 -14.76
N PRO A 96 13.95 -9.31 -14.17
CA PRO A 96 13.88 -9.64 -12.75
C PRO A 96 14.22 -8.46 -11.84
N THR A 97 14.87 -7.43 -12.37
CA THR A 97 15.17 -6.20 -11.62
C THR A 97 13.93 -5.47 -11.10
N VAL A 98 12.78 -5.68 -11.73
CA VAL A 98 11.50 -5.07 -11.32
C VAL A 98 11.09 -5.49 -9.89
N ILE A 99 11.51 -6.66 -9.41
CA ILE A 99 11.16 -7.13 -8.06
C ILE A 99 11.87 -6.33 -6.96
N LEU A 100 12.91 -5.56 -7.31
CA LEU A 100 13.69 -4.71 -6.40
C LEU A 100 13.20 -3.25 -6.45
N GLU A 101 12.14 -2.96 -7.21
CA GLU A 101 11.51 -1.65 -7.30
C GLU A 101 10.31 -1.58 -6.33
N PRO A 102 9.97 -0.39 -5.81
CA PRO A 102 8.87 -0.25 -4.86
C PRO A 102 7.49 -0.33 -5.53
N ASP A 103 7.43 -0.44 -6.85
CA ASP A 103 6.22 -0.29 -7.62
C ASP A 103 5.50 -1.63 -7.88
N VAL A 104 4.29 -1.80 -7.34
CA VAL A 104 3.51 -3.05 -7.35
C VAL A 104 2.17 -2.89 -8.09
N PHE A 105 2.21 -2.31 -9.30
CA PHE A 105 1.03 -2.26 -10.18
C PHE A 105 0.81 -3.56 -10.96
N PRO A 106 -0.45 -3.89 -11.34
CA PRO A 106 -0.73 -5.01 -12.22
C PRO A 106 0.08 -4.95 -13.52
N GLY A 107 0.83 -6.00 -13.82
CA GLY A 107 1.72 -6.08 -14.99
C GLY A 107 3.15 -5.58 -14.75
N ASN A 108 3.44 -5.00 -13.58
CA ASN A 108 4.81 -4.67 -13.16
C ASN A 108 5.39 -5.77 -12.27
N CYS A 109 5.55 -6.97 -12.82
CA CYS A 109 6.12 -8.10 -12.12
C CYS A 109 7.04 -8.92 -13.04
N TRP A 110 8.01 -9.60 -12.44
CA TRP A 110 8.83 -10.57 -13.13
C TRP A 110 8.12 -11.93 -13.13
N ALA A 111 8.13 -12.59 -14.29
CA ALA A 111 7.56 -13.91 -14.47
C ALA A 111 8.67 -14.87 -14.95
N PHE A 112 8.56 -16.13 -14.55
CA PHE A 112 9.41 -17.23 -14.99
C PHE A 112 8.54 -18.38 -15.50
N GLU A 113 9.13 -19.28 -16.29
CA GLU A 113 8.42 -20.44 -16.83
C GLU A 113 8.22 -21.53 -15.78
N GLY A 114 7.00 -22.08 -15.72
CA GLY A 114 6.64 -23.18 -14.82
C GLY A 114 6.17 -22.74 -13.44
N ASP A 115 6.19 -23.68 -12.48
CA ASP A 115 5.77 -23.50 -11.09
C ASP A 115 6.95 -23.37 -10.11
N GLN A 116 8.17 -23.58 -10.58
CA GLN A 116 9.40 -23.52 -9.79
C GLN A 116 10.38 -22.54 -10.44
N GLY A 117 10.85 -21.59 -9.63
CA GLY A 117 11.82 -20.59 -10.05
C GLY A 117 12.70 -20.17 -8.88
N GLN A 118 13.81 -19.54 -9.20
CA GLN A 118 14.74 -19.00 -8.22
C GLN A 118 15.23 -17.62 -8.66
N VAL A 119 15.48 -16.77 -7.68
CA VAL A 119 16.10 -15.47 -7.87
C VAL A 119 17.19 -15.26 -6.84
N VAL A 120 18.31 -14.71 -7.29
CA VAL A 120 19.46 -14.44 -6.42
C VAL A 120 19.69 -12.94 -6.37
N ILE A 121 19.49 -12.37 -5.19
CA ILE A 121 19.64 -10.93 -4.94
C ILE A 121 20.98 -10.68 -4.25
N ARG A 122 21.80 -9.83 -4.86
CA ARG A 122 23.05 -9.31 -4.30
C ARG A 122 22.74 -8.04 -3.52
N LEU A 123 22.86 -8.11 -2.21
CA LEU A 123 22.65 -6.98 -1.31
C LEU A 123 23.85 -6.02 -1.34
N PRO A 124 23.65 -4.72 -1.09
CA PRO A 124 24.71 -3.71 -1.14
C PRO A 124 25.79 -3.89 -0.06
N GLY A 125 25.53 -4.72 0.97
CA GLY A 125 26.48 -5.02 2.03
C GLY A 125 26.09 -6.27 2.79
N ARG A 126 26.94 -6.66 3.75
CA ARG A 126 26.65 -7.76 4.67
C ARG A 126 25.57 -7.32 5.66
N VAL A 127 24.40 -7.95 5.58
CA VAL A 127 23.27 -7.71 6.48
C VAL A 127 22.85 -9.01 7.16
N GLN A 128 22.30 -8.90 8.36
CA GLN A 128 21.67 -10.03 9.05
C GLN A 128 20.17 -9.98 8.74
N LEU A 129 19.69 -10.95 7.96
CA LEU A 129 18.28 -11.03 7.58
C LEU A 129 17.43 -11.36 8.82
N SER A 130 16.40 -10.56 9.06
CA SER A 130 15.43 -10.79 10.14
C SER A 130 14.05 -11.16 9.59
N ASP A 131 13.65 -10.55 8.47
CA ASP A 131 12.34 -10.70 7.87
C ASP A 131 12.48 -10.57 6.35
N VAL A 132 11.55 -11.20 5.63
CA VAL A 132 11.44 -11.11 4.17
C VAL A 132 10.01 -10.73 3.84
N THR A 133 9.87 -9.80 2.91
CA THR A 133 8.57 -9.28 2.46
C THR A 133 8.35 -9.75 1.03
N LEU A 134 7.20 -10.35 0.76
CA LEU A 134 6.74 -10.71 -0.57
C LEU A 134 5.40 -10.01 -0.83
N GLN A 135 5.30 -9.29 -1.94
CA GLN A 135 4.10 -8.56 -2.32
C GLN A 135 3.56 -9.08 -3.64
N HIS A 136 2.23 -9.13 -3.75
CA HIS A 136 1.53 -9.48 -4.99
C HIS A 136 0.29 -8.59 -5.12
N PRO A 137 -0.07 -8.13 -6.34
CA PRO A 137 -1.29 -7.37 -6.55
C PRO A 137 -2.53 -8.11 -6.02
N PRO A 138 -3.51 -7.40 -5.42
CA PRO A 138 -4.68 -8.05 -4.85
C PRO A 138 -5.52 -8.76 -5.93
N PRO A 139 -6.22 -9.86 -5.61
CA PRO A 139 -7.03 -10.60 -6.59
C PRO A 139 -8.09 -9.74 -7.28
N SER A 140 -8.58 -8.69 -6.61
CA SER A 140 -9.58 -7.76 -7.14
C SER A 140 -9.09 -6.93 -8.34
N VAL A 141 -7.78 -6.77 -8.52
CA VAL A 141 -7.18 -6.03 -9.65
C VAL A 141 -6.56 -6.96 -10.70
N ALA A 142 -6.57 -8.28 -10.46
CA ALA A 142 -6.04 -9.27 -11.39
C ALA A 142 -7.02 -9.50 -12.54
N HIS A 143 -6.53 -9.51 -13.78
CA HIS A 143 -7.35 -9.69 -14.99
C HIS A 143 -8.12 -11.02 -15.01
N THR A 144 -7.56 -12.08 -14.42
CA THR A 144 -8.16 -13.41 -14.34
C THR A 144 -9.06 -13.62 -13.12
N GLY A 145 -9.25 -12.60 -12.28
CA GLY A 145 -10.07 -12.67 -11.07
C GLY A 145 -9.51 -13.58 -9.97
N GLY A 146 -8.24 -13.97 -10.07
CA GLY A 146 -7.57 -14.85 -9.11
C GLY A 146 -6.06 -14.57 -9.01
N ALA A 147 -5.42 -15.07 -7.95
CA ALA A 147 -3.98 -14.96 -7.71
C ALA A 147 -3.25 -16.28 -8.00
N ASN A 148 -3.67 -17.01 -9.04
CA ASN A 148 -3.13 -18.35 -9.34
C ASN A 148 -1.64 -18.33 -9.69
N SER A 149 -1.12 -17.22 -10.23
CA SER A 149 0.29 -17.00 -10.54
C SER A 149 1.11 -16.53 -9.34
N ALA A 150 0.48 -16.23 -8.20
CA ALA A 150 1.22 -15.77 -7.03
C ALA A 150 2.06 -16.91 -6.44
N PRO A 151 3.30 -16.63 -6.00
CA PRO A 151 4.11 -17.63 -5.31
C PRO A 151 3.40 -18.12 -4.04
N ARG A 152 3.40 -19.44 -3.84
CA ARG A 152 2.73 -20.06 -2.68
C ARG A 152 3.74 -20.44 -1.61
N ASP A 153 4.65 -21.33 -1.98
CA ASP A 153 5.70 -21.85 -1.11
C ASP A 153 7.05 -21.31 -1.59
N PHE A 154 7.83 -20.75 -0.69
CA PHE A 154 9.18 -20.28 -0.99
C PHE A 154 10.13 -20.55 0.18
N ALA A 155 11.41 -20.63 -0.14
CA ALA A 155 12.50 -20.77 0.83
C ALA A 155 13.54 -19.69 0.58
N VAL A 156 14.18 -19.23 1.65
CA VAL A 156 15.24 -18.22 1.64
C VAL A 156 16.49 -18.87 2.22
N TYR A 157 17.62 -18.69 1.54
CA TYR A 157 18.90 -19.32 1.84
C TYR A 157 19.98 -18.28 2.14
#